data_AF-A0A812Y8F8-F1
#
_entry.id   AF-A0A812Y8F8-F1
#
_cell.length_a   1.000
_cell.length_b   1.000
_cell.length_c   1.000
_cell.angle_alpha   90.00
_cell.angle_beta   90.00
_cell.angle_gamma   90.00
#
_symmetry.space_group_name_H-M   'P 1'
#
loop_
_entity.id
_entity.type
_entity.pdbx_description
1 polymer ?
#
loop_
_entity_poly.entity_id
_entity_poly.type
_entity_poly.pdbx_seq_one_letter_code
_entity_poly.pdbx_strand_id
1 'polypeptide(L)'
;SFVQLVFGVCYLTVTSWRLSLILLGVWAVLFYVYAVYGRFARHSSLLRQDKLAVLNGVATEALGNVRTLRAFSGEEAMMNRYEQESYNLIFLEHQRGAAYGLYATFYNGLTEGIKAVALGTGGVLVSRGAISPEQLTASMLYVDNVVGSSLAVGGQYRQLMQAIGSSRKVFEYAEMPPSPSMVATAATALQVVPAEDLRGAVSF
;
A
#
# COMPACT_ATOMS: atom_id res chain seq x y z
N SER A 1 5.54 5.20 -13.60
CA SER A 1 5.52 6.06 -12.39
C SER A 1 6.89 6.57 -11.95
N PHE A 2 7.82 5.76 -11.43
CA PHE A 2 9.17 6.27 -11.08
C PHE A 2 9.94 6.78 -12.30
N VAL A 3 9.87 6.06 -13.42
CA VAL A 3 10.43 6.49 -14.71
C VAL A 3 9.85 7.82 -15.16
N GLN A 4 8.53 8.07 -15.02
CA GLN A 4 7.92 9.36 -15.40
C GLN A 4 8.36 10.52 -14.50
N LEU A 5 8.67 10.26 -13.23
CA LEU A 5 9.21 11.27 -12.33
C LEU A 5 10.64 11.67 -12.75
N VAL A 6 11.49 10.68 -13.04
CA VAL A 6 12.84 10.89 -13.55
C VAL A 6 12.81 11.56 -14.93
N PHE A 7 11.95 11.09 -15.84
CA PHE A 7 11.81 11.64 -17.18
C PHE A 7 11.22 13.05 -17.14
N GLY A 8 10.27 13.33 -16.25
CA GLY A 8 9.72 14.66 -16.01
C GLY A 8 10.79 15.62 -15.52
N VAL A 9 11.60 15.24 -14.52
CA VAL A 9 12.72 16.04 -14.02
C VAL A 9 13.78 16.28 -15.10
N CYS A 10 14.13 15.26 -15.90
CA CYS A 10 15.05 15.43 -17.02
C CYS A 10 14.48 16.36 -18.10
N TYR A 11 13.20 16.19 -18.49
CA TYR A 11 12.53 17.03 -19.47
C TYR A 11 12.43 18.49 -19.00
N LEU A 12 12.10 18.70 -17.72
CA LEU A 12 12.08 19.99 -17.04
C LEU A 12 13.44 20.71 -17.06
N THR A 13 14.53 19.96 -16.96
CA THR A 13 15.88 20.52 -17.01
C THR A 13 16.26 20.96 -18.43
N VAL A 14 15.67 20.34 -19.46
CA VAL A 14 16.01 20.55 -20.87
C VAL A 14 15.12 21.61 -21.55
N THR A 15 13.86 21.78 -21.15
CA THR A 15 12.92 22.67 -21.88
C THR A 15 12.97 24.15 -21.47
N SER A 16 12.85 24.50 -20.18
CA SER A 16 12.94 25.91 -19.70
C SER A 16 12.87 26.01 -18.18
N TRP A 17 13.83 26.70 -17.54
CA TRP A 17 13.89 26.86 -16.08
C TRP A 17 12.64 27.54 -15.47
N ARG A 18 11.93 28.38 -16.24
CA ARG A 18 10.76 29.15 -15.76
C ARG A 18 9.52 28.28 -15.55
N LEU A 19 9.23 27.37 -16.48
CA LEU A 19 8.13 26.41 -16.35
C LEU A 19 8.44 25.38 -15.25
N SER A 20 9.72 25.05 -15.07
CA SER A 20 10.15 24.07 -14.08
C SER A 20 9.96 24.53 -12.64
N LEU A 21 10.19 25.80 -12.35
CA LEU A 21 9.93 26.37 -11.02
C LEU A 21 8.45 26.35 -10.65
N ILE A 22 7.57 26.65 -11.60
CA ILE A 22 6.12 26.61 -11.38
C ILE A 22 5.70 25.18 -11.03
N LEU A 23 6.17 24.21 -11.80
CA LEU A 23 5.87 22.80 -11.59
C LEU A 23 6.42 22.29 -10.25
N LEU A 24 7.64 22.67 -9.89
CA LEU A 24 8.26 22.28 -8.62
C LEU A 24 7.52 22.87 -7.40
N GLY A 25 7.01 24.10 -7.52
CA GLY A 25 6.13 24.70 -6.51
C GLY A 25 4.83 23.93 -6.33
N VAL A 26 4.19 23.55 -7.44
CA VAL A 26 2.98 22.72 -7.44
C VAL A 26 3.22 21.38 -6.74
N TRP A 27 4.34 20.73 -7.05
CA TRP A 27 4.76 19.50 -6.40
C TRP A 27 4.93 19.65 -4.89
N ALA A 28 5.59 20.71 -4.44
CA ALA A 28 5.80 20.95 -3.01
C ALA A 28 4.47 21.08 -2.26
N VAL A 29 3.50 21.79 -2.85
CA VAL A 29 2.16 21.95 -2.28
C VAL A 29 1.40 20.62 -2.25
N LEU A 30 1.37 19.88 -3.37
CA LEU A 30 0.68 18.58 -3.44
C LEU A 30 1.29 17.56 -2.48
N PHE A 31 2.61 17.50 -2.40
CA PHE A 31 3.33 16.63 -1.48
C PHE A 31 3.00 16.97 -0.02
N TYR A 32 2.95 18.25 0.31
CA TYR A 32 2.58 18.70 1.66
C TYR A 32 1.15 18.26 2.04
N VAL A 33 0.17 18.50 1.17
CA VAL A 33 -1.23 18.09 1.38
C VAL A 33 -1.34 16.57 1.53
N TYR A 34 -0.64 15.81 0.67
CA TYR A 34 -0.59 14.36 0.75
C TYR A 34 0.05 13.85 2.04
N ALA A 35 1.14 14.47 2.50
CA ALA A 35 1.85 14.09 3.72
C ALA A 35 0.98 14.31 4.97
N VAL A 36 0.23 15.41 5.03
CA VAL A 36 -0.71 15.71 6.11
C VAL A 36 -1.84 14.67 6.13
N TYR A 37 -2.47 14.42 4.99
CA TYR A 37 -3.54 13.41 4.89
C TYR A 37 -3.03 12.00 5.18
N GLY A 38 -1.82 11.66 4.74
CA GLY A 38 -1.19 10.36 4.98
C GLY A 38 -1.01 10.06 6.47
N ARG A 39 -0.68 11.06 7.30
CA ARG A 39 -0.63 10.91 8.76
C ARG A 39 -2.00 10.60 9.35
N PHE A 40 -3.02 11.34 8.96
CA PHE A 40 -4.39 11.11 9.39
C PHE A 40 -4.88 9.71 8.96
N ALA A 41 -4.68 9.35 7.70
CA ALA A 41 -5.10 8.05 7.16
C ALA A 41 -4.42 6.86 7.86
N ARG A 42 -3.15 7.03 8.27
CA ARG A 42 -2.42 6.03 9.06
C ARG A 42 -3.03 5.86 10.45
N HIS A 43 -3.26 6.96 11.16
CA HIS A 43 -3.85 6.92 12.51
C HIS A 43 -5.27 6.32 12.48
N SER A 44 -6.12 6.77 11.57
CA SER A 44 -7.47 6.25 11.39
C SER A 44 -7.49 4.77 10.99
N SER A 45 -6.48 4.29 10.27
CA SER A 45 -6.36 2.85 9.94
C SER A 45 -6.04 1.99 11.15
N LEU A 46 -5.23 2.49 12.09
CA LEU A 46 -4.94 1.79 13.35
C LEU A 46 -6.19 1.72 14.21
N LEU A 47 -6.89 2.84 14.40
CA LEU A 47 -8.15 2.86 15.16
C LEU A 47 -9.20 1.90 14.60
N ARG A 48 -9.31 1.81 13.27
CA ARG A 48 -10.19 0.84 12.60
C ARG A 48 -9.79 -0.60 12.91
N GLN A 49 -8.48 -0.91 12.87
CA GLN A 49 -7.99 -2.24 13.18
C GLN A 49 -8.28 -2.61 14.64
N ASP A 50 -8.12 -1.68 15.58
CA ASP A 50 -8.43 -1.90 17.00
C ASP A 50 -9.92 -2.19 17.21
N LYS A 51 -10.81 -1.40 16.58
CA LYS A 51 -12.26 -1.62 16.65
C LYS A 51 -12.69 -2.95 16.00
N LEU A 52 -12.09 -3.30 14.86
CA LEU A 52 -12.30 -4.61 14.23
C LEU A 52 -11.81 -5.76 15.11
N ALA A 53 -10.70 -5.59 15.84
CA ALA A 53 -10.20 -6.61 16.75
C ALA A 53 -11.16 -6.84 17.92
N VAL A 54 -11.73 -5.77 18.50
CA VAL A 54 -12.75 -5.87 19.56
C VAL A 54 -14.01 -6.58 19.05
N LEU A 55 -14.53 -6.18 17.88
CA LEU A 55 -15.71 -6.79 17.27
C LEU A 55 -15.51 -8.29 16.99
N ASN A 56 -14.36 -8.65 16.41
CA ASN A 56 -13.99 -10.05 16.19
C ASN A 56 -13.82 -10.81 17.51
N GLY A 57 -13.32 -10.16 18.56
CA GLY A 57 -13.23 -10.71 19.91
C GLY A 57 -14.61 -11.13 20.43
N VAL A 58 -15.61 -10.26 20.32
CA VAL A 58 -17.00 -10.57 20.72
C VAL A 58 -17.58 -11.74 19.92
N ALA A 59 -17.38 -11.75 18.60
CA ALA A 59 -17.83 -12.86 17.75
C ALA A 59 -17.15 -14.18 18.14
N THR A 60 -15.85 -14.16 18.42
CA THR A 60 -15.08 -15.35 18.80
C THR A 60 -15.53 -15.85 20.18
N GLU A 61 -15.78 -14.96 21.14
CA GLU A 61 -16.32 -15.29 22.46
C GLU A 61 -17.69 -15.97 22.34
N ALA A 62 -18.57 -15.43 21.50
CA ALA A 62 -19.90 -15.98 21.25
C ALA A 62 -19.85 -17.37 20.61
N LEU A 63 -19.04 -17.54 19.57
CA LEU A 63 -18.89 -18.82 18.85
C LEU A 63 -18.21 -19.88 19.73
N GLY A 64 -17.19 -19.48 20.51
CA GLY A 64 -16.50 -20.37 21.43
C GLY A 64 -17.39 -20.88 22.57
N ASN A 65 -18.34 -20.04 23.03
CA ASN A 65 -19.22 -20.35 24.17
C ASN A 65 -20.68 -20.56 23.77
N VAL A 66 -20.97 -20.92 22.51
CA VAL A 66 -22.35 -21.02 21.98
C VAL A 66 -23.23 -21.99 22.80
N ARG A 67 -22.67 -23.09 23.30
CA ARG A 67 -23.40 -24.05 24.16
C ARG A 67 -23.77 -23.44 25.50
N THR A 68 -22.85 -22.67 26.09
CA THR A 68 -23.06 -21.96 27.36
C THR A 68 -24.10 -20.86 27.21
N LEU A 69 -24.01 -20.07 26.13
CA LEU A 69 -25.00 -19.03 25.83
C LEU A 69 -26.41 -19.61 25.67
N ARG A 70 -26.55 -20.76 25.00
CA ARG A 70 -27.83 -21.47 24.91
C ARG A 70 -28.33 -22.02 26.23
N ALA A 71 -27.45 -22.55 27.06
CA ALA A 71 -27.82 -23.09 28.37
C ALA A 71 -28.35 -22.00 29.33
N PHE A 72 -27.88 -20.76 29.18
CA PHE A 72 -28.27 -19.61 30.01
C PHE A 72 -29.17 -18.59 29.28
N SER A 73 -29.63 -18.89 28.06
CA SER A 73 -30.40 -17.97 27.20
C SER A 73 -29.75 -16.59 27.02
N GLY A 74 -28.42 -16.52 26.97
CA GLY A 74 -27.63 -15.28 26.89
C GLY A 74 -27.42 -14.73 25.47
N GLU A 75 -28.04 -15.32 24.45
CA GLU A 75 -27.84 -14.98 23.04
C GLU A 75 -28.18 -13.51 22.72
N GLU A 76 -29.28 -13.00 23.29
CA GLU A 76 -29.73 -11.62 23.06
C GLU A 76 -28.76 -10.59 23.65
N ALA A 77 -28.25 -10.83 24.87
CA ALA A 77 -27.27 -9.96 25.50
C ALA A 77 -25.95 -9.89 24.69
N MET A 78 -25.53 -11.03 24.12
CA MET A 78 -24.35 -11.10 23.27
C MET A 78 -24.58 -10.39 21.92
N MET A 79 -25.77 -10.56 21.33
CA MET A 79 -26.14 -9.88 20.09
C MET A 79 -26.15 -8.35 20.26
N ASN A 80 -26.76 -7.86 21.34
CA ASN A 80 -26.79 -6.43 21.66
C ASN A 80 -25.37 -5.87 21.83
N ARG A 81 -24.46 -6.61 22.50
CA ARG A 81 -23.05 -6.21 22.64
C ARG A 81 -22.33 -6.14 21.28
N TYR A 82 -22.57 -7.12 20.41
CA TYR A 82 -22.01 -7.12 19.05
C TYR A 82 -22.53 -5.94 18.23
N GLU A 83 -23.83 -5.68 18.27
CA GLU A 83 -24.48 -4.58 17.56
C GLU A 83 -23.91 -3.23 18.02
N GLN A 84 -23.74 -3.02 19.32
CA GLN A 84 -23.16 -1.80 19.88
C GLN A 84 -21.73 -1.54 19.38
N GLU A 85 -20.87 -2.56 19.35
CA GLU A 85 -19.51 -2.42 18.82
C GLU A 85 -19.48 -2.22 17.31
N SER A 86 -20.43 -2.82 16.58
CA SER A 86 -20.61 -2.61 15.15
C SER A 86 -20.99 -1.15 14.85
N TYR A 87 -21.92 -0.57 15.61
CA TYR A 87 -22.27 0.85 15.48
C TYR A 87 -21.08 1.78 15.72
N ASN A 88 -20.25 1.49 16.71
CA ASN A 88 -19.03 2.26 16.97
C ASN A 88 -18.07 2.23 15.77
N LEU A 89 -17.92 1.07 15.13
CA LEU A 89 -17.11 0.91 13.93
C LEU A 89 -17.71 1.68 12.74
N ILE A 90 -19.02 1.58 12.51
CA ILE A 90 -19.72 2.28 11.44
C ILE A 90 -19.58 3.80 11.60
N PHE A 91 -19.73 4.33 12.82
CA PHE A 91 -19.55 5.74 13.11
C PHE A 91 -18.13 6.23 12.77
N LEU A 92 -17.11 5.44 13.13
CA LEU A 92 -15.72 5.73 12.79
C LEU A 92 -15.49 5.72 11.27
N GLU A 93 -16.05 4.73 10.56
CA GLU A 93 -15.97 4.66 9.10
C GLU A 93 -16.68 5.83 8.42
N HIS A 94 -17.81 6.29 8.97
CA HIS A 94 -18.51 7.45 8.44
C HIS A 94 -17.67 8.73 8.58
N GLN A 95 -17.04 8.96 9.75
CA GLN A 95 -16.11 10.07 9.93
C GLN A 95 -14.91 10.00 8.98
N ARG A 96 -14.36 8.79 8.76
CA ARG A 96 -13.28 8.58 7.79
C ARG A 96 -13.73 8.89 6.37
N GLY A 97 -14.94 8.46 6.00
CA GLY A 97 -15.54 8.73 4.69
C GLY A 97 -15.70 10.22 4.45
N ALA A 98 -16.24 10.96 5.41
CA ALA A 98 -16.37 12.42 5.35
C ALA A 98 -15.00 13.11 5.22
N ALA A 99 -14.02 12.72 6.03
CA ALA A 99 -12.66 13.27 5.98
C ALA A 99 -11.97 12.97 4.64
N TYR A 100 -12.15 11.76 4.09
CA TYR A 100 -11.66 11.41 2.75
C TYR A 100 -12.36 12.22 1.66
N GLY A 101 -13.68 12.39 1.73
CA GLY A 101 -14.44 13.17 0.76
C GLY A 101 -13.98 14.63 0.71
N LEU A 102 -13.73 15.24 1.87
CA LEU A 102 -13.18 16.59 1.97
C LEU A 102 -11.77 16.67 1.36
N TYR A 103 -10.90 15.72 1.73
CA TYR A 103 -9.55 15.63 1.16
C TYR A 103 -9.59 15.46 -0.35
N ALA A 104 -10.41 14.56 -0.87
CA ALA A 104 -10.51 14.27 -2.30
C ALA A 104 -11.02 15.49 -3.07
N THR A 105 -12.04 16.17 -2.57
CA THR A 105 -12.58 17.39 -3.20
C THR A 105 -11.52 18.50 -3.21
N PHE A 106 -10.85 18.73 -2.08
CA PHE A 106 -9.81 19.75 -1.99
C PHE A 106 -8.61 19.44 -2.89
N TYR A 107 -8.15 18.19 -2.90
CA TYR A 107 -7.05 17.73 -3.72
C TYR A 107 -7.34 17.87 -5.22
N ASN A 108 -8.52 17.42 -5.68
CA ASN A 108 -8.91 17.56 -7.09
C ASN A 108 -9.08 19.04 -7.47
N GLY A 109 -9.76 19.82 -6.64
CA GLY A 109 -9.96 21.25 -6.88
C GLY A 109 -8.63 22.02 -6.96
N LEU A 110 -7.69 21.73 -6.07
CA LEU A 110 -6.36 22.33 -6.09
C LEU A 110 -5.58 21.96 -7.36
N THR A 111 -5.63 20.69 -7.75
CA THR A 111 -4.95 20.19 -8.96
C THR A 111 -5.49 20.85 -10.22
N GLU A 112 -6.82 20.91 -10.37
CA GLU A 112 -7.47 21.57 -11.51
C GLU A 112 -7.26 23.09 -11.49
N GLY A 113 -7.33 23.73 -10.33
CA GLY A 113 -7.06 25.16 -10.20
C GLY A 113 -5.63 25.54 -10.59
N ILE A 114 -4.65 24.73 -10.19
CA ILE A 114 -3.26 24.90 -10.60
C ILE A 114 -3.10 24.74 -12.12
N LYS A 115 -3.74 23.75 -12.73
CA LYS A 115 -3.73 23.57 -14.19
C LYS A 115 -4.33 24.77 -14.91
N ALA A 116 -5.44 25.31 -14.42
CA ALA A 116 -6.06 26.51 -14.98
C ALA A 116 -5.12 27.73 -14.92
N VAL A 117 -4.42 27.94 -13.78
CA VAL A 117 -3.43 29.02 -13.65
C VAL A 117 -2.22 28.80 -14.55
N ALA A 118 -1.72 27.57 -14.64
CA ALA A 118 -0.61 27.22 -15.52
C ALA A 118 -0.97 27.43 -17.00
N LEU A 119 -2.21 27.12 -17.40
CA LEU A 119 -2.70 27.34 -18.76
C LEU A 119 -2.85 28.83 -19.06
N GLY A 120 -3.43 29.60 -18.14
CA GLY A 120 -3.58 31.04 -18.29
C GLY A 120 -2.24 31.76 -18.40
N THR A 121 -1.32 31.47 -17.48
CA THR A 121 0.04 32.05 -17.50
C THR A 121 0.84 31.57 -18.71
N GLY A 122 0.80 30.28 -19.01
CA GLY A 122 1.44 29.69 -20.19
C GLY A 122 0.94 30.29 -21.50
N GLY A 123 -0.37 30.52 -21.63
CA GLY A 123 -0.97 31.20 -22.79
C GLY A 123 -0.45 32.62 -22.98
N VAL A 124 -0.25 33.38 -21.89
CA VAL A 124 0.38 34.71 -21.95
C VAL A 124 1.85 34.64 -22.35
N LEU A 125 2.59 33.60 -21.96
CA LEU A 125 3.98 33.43 -22.39
C LEU A 125 4.08 33.04 -23.87
N VAL A 126 3.13 32.25 -24.39
CA VAL A 126 3.03 31.93 -25.83
C VAL A 126 2.72 33.18 -26.64
N SER A 127 1.76 34.01 -26.19
CA SER A 127 1.41 35.25 -26.91
C SER A 127 2.55 36.27 -26.94
N ARG A 128 3.47 36.21 -25.98
CA ARG A 128 4.71 37.00 -25.93
C ARG A 128 5.89 36.37 -26.66
N GLY A 129 5.71 35.21 -27.31
CA GLY A 129 6.77 34.50 -28.03
C GLY A 129 7.88 33.93 -27.13
N ALA A 130 7.67 33.85 -25.81
CA ALA A 130 8.68 33.37 -24.87
C ALA A 130 8.79 31.83 -24.84
N ILE A 131 7.71 31.13 -25.21
CA ILE A 131 7.61 29.67 -25.32
C ILE A 131 6.77 29.31 -26.53
N SER A 132 7.01 28.14 -27.11
CA SER A 132 6.22 27.66 -28.24
C SER A 132 4.90 27.00 -27.80
N PRO A 133 3.86 26.97 -28.64
CA PRO A 133 2.62 26.24 -28.34
C PRO A 133 2.86 24.75 -28.07
N GLU A 134 3.84 24.13 -28.75
CA GLU A 134 4.20 22.73 -28.52
C GLU A 134 4.77 22.53 -27.11
N GLN A 135 5.62 23.45 -26.63
CA GLN A 135 6.17 23.40 -25.28
C GLN A 135 5.08 23.52 -24.21
N LEU A 136 4.08 24.38 -24.43
CA LEU A 136 2.94 24.50 -23.52
C LEU A 136 2.13 23.21 -23.46
N THR A 137 1.82 22.63 -24.62
CA THR A 137 1.03 21.38 -24.69
C THR A 137 1.77 20.21 -24.04
N ALA A 138 3.08 20.10 -24.28
CA ALA A 138 3.93 19.09 -23.64
C ALA A 138 3.97 19.27 -22.11
N SER A 139 4.06 20.52 -21.62
CA SER A 139 4.07 20.80 -20.19
C SER A 139 2.77 20.38 -19.49
N MET A 140 1.61 20.59 -20.15
CA MET A 140 0.30 20.15 -19.66
C MET A 140 0.23 18.62 -19.56
N LEU A 141 0.66 17.91 -20.61
CA LEU A 141 0.68 16.45 -20.63
C LEU A 141 1.60 15.88 -19.53
N TYR A 142 2.70 16.56 -19.25
CA TYR A 142 3.61 16.17 -18.17
C TYR A 142 2.98 16.33 -16.80
N VAL A 143 2.26 17.43 -16.52
CA VAL A 143 1.56 17.65 -15.25
C VAL A 143 0.64 16.47 -14.93
N ASP A 144 -0.21 16.07 -15.87
CA ASP A 144 -1.17 14.98 -15.64
C ASP A 144 -0.45 13.63 -15.39
N ASN A 145 0.59 13.32 -16.17
CA ASN A 145 1.40 12.12 -15.98
C ASN A 145 2.09 12.09 -14.60
N VAL A 146 2.57 13.24 -14.18
CA VAL A 146 3.24 13.46 -12.90
C VAL A 146 2.28 13.29 -11.72
N VAL A 147 1.10 13.91 -11.79
CA VAL A 147 0.08 13.84 -10.74
C VAL A 147 -0.37 12.38 -10.58
N GLY A 148 -0.68 11.69 -11.68
CA GLY A 148 -1.01 10.28 -11.66
C GLY A 148 0.12 9.39 -11.12
N SER A 149 1.37 9.72 -11.43
CA SER A 149 2.54 8.97 -10.96
C SER A 149 2.81 9.15 -9.46
N SER A 150 2.57 10.34 -8.92
CA SER A 150 2.84 10.64 -7.51
C SER A 150 2.06 9.73 -6.54
N LEU A 151 0.79 9.42 -6.87
CA LEU A 151 -0.04 8.47 -6.12
C LEU A 151 0.53 7.04 -6.15
N ALA A 152 1.13 6.65 -7.26
CA ALA A 152 1.67 5.30 -7.45
C ALA A 152 3.01 5.08 -6.71
N VAL A 153 3.81 6.13 -6.51
CA VAL A 153 5.13 6.03 -5.85
C VAL A 153 5.02 5.48 -4.42
N GLY A 154 4.03 5.93 -3.65
CA GLY A 154 3.83 5.44 -2.28
C GLY A 154 3.48 3.94 -2.22
N GLY A 155 2.71 3.45 -3.20
CA GLY A 155 2.39 2.02 -3.32
C GLY A 155 3.61 1.19 -3.75
N GLN A 156 4.38 1.68 -4.72
CA GLN A 156 5.59 1.04 -5.21
C GLN A 156 6.67 0.94 -4.12
N TYR A 157 6.84 1.99 -3.32
CA TYR A 157 7.75 1.96 -2.18
C TYR A 157 7.38 0.85 -1.17
N ARG A 158 6.10 0.71 -0.84
CA ARG A 158 5.63 -0.37 0.05
C ARG A 158 5.87 -1.75 -0.54
N GLN A 159 5.57 -1.94 -1.82
CA GLN A 159 5.81 -3.22 -2.52
C GLN A 159 7.30 -3.57 -2.55
N LEU A 160 8.15 -2.58 -2.83
CA LEU A 160 9.60 -2.76 -2.79
C LEU A 160 10.08 -3.19 -1.40
N MET A 161 9.61 -2.51 -0.35
CA MET A 161 9.96 -2.87 1.03
C MET A 161 9.45 -4.26 1.41
N GLN A 162 8.26 -4.64 0.93
CA GLN A 162 7.72 -5.99 1.12
C GLN A 162 8.56 -7.04 0.40
N ALA A 163 8.99 -6.79 -0.84
CA ALA A 163 9.85 -7.67 -1.61
C ALA A 163 11.23 -7.84 -0.97
N ILE A 164 11.81 -6.76 -0.43
CA ILE A 164 13.06 -6.82 0.35
C ILE A 164 12.88 -7.62 1.64
N GLY A 165 11.71 -7.48 2.30
CA GLY A 165 11.39 -8.24 3.50
C GLY A 165 11.22 -9.74 3.22
N SER A 166 10.54 -10.10 2.13
CA SER A 166 10.34 -11.51 1.75
C SER A 166 11.64 -12.15 1.24
N SER A 167 12.48 -11.41 0.51
CA SER A 167 13.76 -11.94 0.03
C SER A 167 14.69 -12.32 1.18
N ARG A 168 14.73 -11.54 2.28
CA ARG A 168 15.52 -11.90 3.47
C ARG A 168 15.18 -13.28 4.01
N LYS A 169 13.89 -13.63 4.08
CA LYS A 169 13.46 -14.96 4.55
C LYS A 169 13.93 -16.08 3.64
N VAL A 170 13.94 -15.84 2.32
CA VAL A 170 14.44 -16.82 1.35
C VAL A 170 15.94 -17.05 1.54
N PHE A 171 16.72 -15.98 1.71
CA PHE A 171 18.16 -16.10 2.00
C PHE A 171 18.43 -16.71 3.38
N GLU A 172 17.65 -16.35 4.39
CA GLU A 172 17.71 -16.94 5.73
C GLU A 172 17.51 -18.46 5.70
N TYR A 173 16.50 -18.96 4.97
CA TYR A 173 16.28 -20.40 4.82
C TYR A 173 17.34 -21.09 3.94
N ALA A 174 17.92 -20.40 2.96
CA ALA A 174 18.98 -20.95 2.13
C ALA A 174 20.31 -21.09 2.90
N GLU A 175 20.58 -20.17 3.84
CA GLU A 175 21.80 -20.14 4.65
C GLU A 175 21.66 -20.87 5.99
N MET A 176 20.44 -21.26 6.39
CA MET A 176 20.19 -21.97 7.64
C MET A 176 20.90 -23.33 7.62
N PRO A 177 21.78 -23.63 8.59
CA PRO A 177 22.41 -24.94 8.66
C PRO A 177 21.34 -26.04 8.82
N PRO A 178 21.53 -27.21 8.19
CA PRO A 178 20.54 -28.28 8.24
C PRO A 178 20.26 -28.67 9.69
N SER A 179 18.97 -28.90 10.00
CA SER A 179 18.57 -29.23 11.36
C SER A 179 19.23 -30.54 11.83
N PRO A 180 19.49 -30.69 13.14
CA PRO A 180 20.11 -31.91 13.68
C PRO A 180 19.34 -33.20 13.32
N SER A 181 18.01 -33.12 13.18
CA SER A 181 17.17 -34.24 12.75
C SER A 181 17.35 -34.60 11.27
N MET A 182 17.63 -33.63 10.40
CA MET A 182 17.93 -33.88 8.99
C MET A 182 19.32 -34.50 8.83
N VAL A 183 20.32 -34.05 9.60
CA VAL A 183 21.65 -34.66 9.62
C VAL A 183 21.60 -36.09 10.15
N ALA A 184 20.82 -36.35 11.21
CA ALA A 184 20.62 -37.70 11.74
C ALA A 184 19.91 -38.63 10.74
N THR A 185 18.92 -38.11 10.00
CA THR A 185 18.22 -38.87 8.96
C THR A 185 19.13 -39.18 7.77
N ALA A 186 19.94 -38.22 7.32
CA ALA A 186 20.92 -38.43 6.25
C ALA A 186 22.04 -39.41 6.65
N ALA A 187 22.51 -39.34 7.90
CA ALA A 187 23.48 -40.28 8.45
C ALA A 187 22.92 -41.71 8.53
N THR A 188 21.64 -41.85 8.88
CA THR A 188 20.95 -43.15 8.92
C THR A 188 20.74 -43.72 7.51
N ALA A 189 20.38 -42.87 6.54
CA ALA A 189 20.20 -43.28 5.14
C ALA A 189 21.52 -43.73 4.46
N LEU A 190 22.67 -43.19 4.89
CA LEU A 190 23.99 -43.61 4.41
C LEU A 190 24.51 -44.89 5.08
N GLN A 191 23.93 -45.31 6.21
CA GLN A 191 24.35 -46.52 6.94
C GLN A 191 23.61 -47.80 6.54
N VAL A 192 22.58 -47.74 5.69
CA VAL A 192 21.72 -48.91 5.41
C VAL A 192 21.62 -49.18 3.91
N VAL A 193 22.70 -49.75 3.33
CA VAL A 193 22.59 -50.86 2.36
C VAL A 193 23.84 -51.74 2.49
N PRO A 194 23.87 -52.76 3.36
CA PRO A 194 24.85 -53.83 3.25
C PRO A 194 24.59 -54.63 1.95
N ALA A 195 25.63 -54.85 1.16
CA ALA A 195 25.56 -55.48 -0.17
C ALA A 195 25.12 -56.98 -0.17
N GLU A 196 24.80 -57.55 0.99
CA GLU A 196 24.42 -58.97 1.11
C GLU A 196 22.94 -59.25 0.78
N ASP A 197 22.06 -58.25 0.77
CA ASP A 197 20.61 -58.45 0.52
C ASP A 197 20.19 -58.37 -0.95
N LEU A 198 21.13 -58.25 -1.90
CA LEU A 198 20.84 -58.21 -3.34
C LEU A 198 20.80 -59.57 -4.04
N ARG A 199 20.86 -60.68 -3.30
CA ARG A 199 20.69 -62.04 -3.86
C ARG A 199 19.39 -62.68 -3.39
N GLY A 200 18.27 -62.10 -3.80
CA GLY A 200 17.01 -62.83 -3.87
C GLY A 200 17.14 -63.96 -4.90
N ALA A 201 17.29 -65.19 -4.42
CA ALA A 201 17.19 -66.38 -5.23
C ALA A 201 15.77 -66.47 -5.79
N VAL A 202 15.61 -66.31 -7.10
CA VAL A 202 14.37 -66.62 -7.81
C VAL A 202 14.38 -68.12 -8.07
N SER A 203 13.65 -68.88 -7.25
CA SER A 203 13.30 -70.27 -7.57
C SER A 203 12.07 -70.27 -8.49
N PHE A 204 12.20 -70.91 -9.65
CA PHE A 204 11.11 -71.18 -10.58
C PHE A 204 10.09 -72.17 -10.01
#